data_AF-A0A0H3VDZ1-F1
#
_entry.id   AF-A0A0H3VDZ1-F1
#
_cell.length_a   1.000
_cell.length_b   1.000
_cell.length_c   1.000
_cell.angle_alpha   90.00
_cell.angle_beta   90.00
_cell.angle_gamma   90.00
#
_symmetry.space_group_name_H-M   'P 1'
#
loop_
_entity.id
_entity.type
_entity.pdbx_description
1 polymer ?
#
loop_
_entity_poly.entity_id
_entity_poly.type
_entity_poly.pdbx_seq_one_letter_code
_entity_poly.pdbx_strand_id
1 'polypeptide(L)'
;YTGGPCFLLAYYQDTPNQPLAGNAADWNNLGQKAAQPKTASITNVLNGTTGTPDAQGFYTAVIPSASAFPVGATMRAVGMQGSFTQSAGTNGIAAASARTALSVVKEVTGDAKRRDVVDANKCGKCHEWFVGHGGSRVIGIGTVGQAICAFCHVPNLSSSGRGIQQDLMLLIANSPVGTSLGTVINFLTGTAFTGTSGQGAKDANTALIAALGTDPTTYPEASNNFKDMIHGVHA
;
A
#
# COMPACT_ATOMS: atom_id res chain seq x y z
N TYR A 1 4.91 -15.02 -6.89
CA TYR A 1 4.23 -13.97 -6.10
C TYR A 1 3.06 -14.63 -5.37
N THR A 2 3.17 -14.84 -4.07
CA THR A 2 2.16 -15.54 -3.25
C THR A 2 1.26 -14.54 -2.51
N GLY A 3 0.74 -13.55 -3.22
CA GLY A 3 -0.31 -12.69 -2.69
C GLY A 3 -1.64 -13.39 -2.86
N GLY A 4 -2.06 -14.19 -1.88
CA GLY A 4 -3.45 -14.64 -1.84
C GLY A 4 -4.40 -13.44 -1.81
N PRO A 5 -5.65 -13.59 -2.28
CA PRO A 5 -6.60 -12.50 -2.24
C PRO A 5 -6.73 -11.97 -0.80
N CYS A 6 -6.89 -10.66 -0.66
CA CYS A 6 -7.05 -10.03 0.64
C CYS A 6 -8.03 -8.86 0.54
N PHE A 7 -8.58 -8.48 1.69
CA PHE A 7 -9.21 -7.18 1.84
C PHE A 7 -8.18 -6.15 2.26
N LEU A 8 -8.18 -5.02 1.57
CA LEU A 8 -7.58 -3.78 2.02
C LEU A 8 -8.63 -2.92 2.71
N LEU A 9 -8.26 -2.25 3.78
CA LEU A 9 -9.11 -1.33 4.51
C LEU A 9 -8.47 0.04 4.48
N ALA A 10 -9.13 1.01 3.84
CA ALA A 10 -8.72 2.41 3.81
C ALA A 10 -9.70 3.27 4.59
N TYR A 11 -9.18 4.32 5.22
CA TYR A 11 -9.96 5.19 6.08
C TYR A 11 -9.29 6.55 6.25
N TYR A 12 -10.09 7.47 6.79
CA TYR A 12 -9.64 8.76 7.27
C TYR A 12 -9.75 8.81 8.80
N GLN A 13 -8.77 9.43 9.44
CA GLN A 13 -8.85 9.89 10.82
C GLN A 13 -8.34 11.31 10.91
N ASP A 14 -9.08 12.18 11.60
CA ASP A 14 -8.65 13.56 11.79
C ASP A 14 -7.40 13.63 12.66
N THR A 15 -6.47 14.51 12.31
CA THR A 15 -5.26 14.78 13.08
C THR A 15 -4.79 16.20 12.82
N PRO A 16 -4.26 16.90 13.85
CA PRO A 16 -3.70 18.24 13.70
C PRO A 16 -2.61 18.34 12.62
N ASN A 17 -1.95 17.22 12.29
CA ASN A 17 -0.84 17.15 11.36
C ASN A 17 -1.22 16.52 10.01
N GLN A 18 -2.52 16.47 9.65
CA GLN A 18 -2.92 16.13 8.29
C GLN A 18 -2.25 17.12 7.29
N PRO A 19 -1.55 16.64 6.25
CA PRO A 19 -0.94 17.51 5.27
C PRO A 19 -2.05 18.31 4.55
N LEU A 20 -2.12 19.63 4.78
CA LEU A 20 -3.02 20.62 4.16
C LEU A 20 -4.52 20.29 4.25
N ALA A 21 -5.34 21.26 4.64
CA ALA A 21 -6.81 21.14 4.69
C ALA A 21 -7.45 20.59 3.38
N GLY A 22 -6.78 20.74 2.23
CA GLY A 22 -7.20 20.19 0.93
C GLY A 22 -7.15 18.66 0.80
N ASN A 23 -6.55 17.94 1.74
CA ASN A 23 -6.46 16.47 1.75
C ASN A 23 -7.43 15.80 2.72
N ALA A 24 -8.24 16.56 3.47
CA ALA A 24 -9.23 16.04 4.41
C ALA A 24 -10.36 15.22 3.74
N ALA A 25 -10.47 15.29 2.42
CA ALA A 25 -11.43 14.50 1.62
C ALA A 25 -10.81 13.23 1.00
N ASP A 26 -9.61 12.85 1.44
CA ASP A 26 -8.89 11.65 0.99
C ASP A 26 -8.68 10.65 2.12
N TRP A 27 -8.35 9.40 1.80
CA TRP A 27 -7.89 8.47 2.84
C TRP A 27 -6.51 8.86 3.34
N ASN A 28 -6.21 8.56 4.60
CA ASN A 28 -4.90 8.85 5.17
C ASN A 28 -4.27 7.66 5.91
N ASN A 29 -5.05 6.61 6.15
CA ASN A 29 -4.63 5.39 6.83
C ASN A 29 -3.79 5.67 8.09
N LEU A 30 -4.21 6.65 8.88
CA LEU A 30 -3.44 7.14 10.01
C LEU A 30 -3.05 6.00 10.97
N GLY A 31 -1.81 6.04 11.45
CA GLY A 31 -1.29 5.02 12.37
C GLY A 31 -0.86 3.72 11.68
N GLN A 32 -0.95 3.63 10.35
CA GLN A 32 -0.32 2.54 9.60
C GLN A 32 1.09 2.91 9.14
N LYS A 33 1.97 1.92 9.09
CA LYS A 33 3.34 2.09 8.60
C LYS A 33 3.31 2.58 7.15
N ALA A 34 3.98 3.71 6.89
CA ALA A 34 3.98 4.39 5.60
C ALA A 34 2.56 4.65 5.05
N ALA A 35 1.56 4.86 5.92
CA ALA A 35 0.17 5.06 5.54
C ALA A 35 -0.41 3.97 4.60
N GLN A 36 0.13 2.75 4.66
CA GLN A 36 -0.42 1.61 3.92
C GLN A 36 -1.80 1.22 4.48
N PRO A 37 -2.74 0.75 3.66
CA PRO A 37 -4.03 0.29 4.16
C PRO A 37 -3.86 -0.95 5.04
N LYS A 38 -4.76 -1.12 6.02
CA LYS A 38 -4.79 -2.37 6.79
C LYS A 38 -5.12 -3.52 5.85
N THR A 39 -4.42 -4.65 6.00
CA THR A 39 -4.64 -5.85 5.20
C THR A 39 -5.27 -6.94 6.05
N ALA A 40 -6.39 -7.50 5.59
CA ALA A 40 -7.02 -8.68 6.16
C ALA A 40 -6.94 -9.82 5.15
N SER A 41 -6.20 -10.88 5.48
CA SER A 41 -6.09 -12.07 4.64
C SER A 41 -7.43 -12.80 4.57
N ILE A 42 -7.79 -13.30 3.38
CA ILE A 42 -8.97 -14.18 3.22
C ILE A 42 -8.59 -15.67 3.16
N THR A 43 -7.34 -16.04 3.47
CA THR A 43 -6.91 -17.45 3.49
C THR A 43 -7.81 -18.32 4.39
N ASN A 44 -8.38 -17.75 5.45
CA ASN A 44 -9.29 -18.44 6.37
C ASN A 44 -10.72 -18.63 5.81
N VAL A 45 -11.07 -17.94 4.71
CA VAL A 45 -12.30 -18.18 3.94
C VAL A 45 -12.23 -19.49 3.17
N LEU A 46 -11.01 -19.92 2.80
CA LEU A 46 -10.78 -21.15 2.04
C LEU A 46 -10.54 -22.38 2.94
N ASN A 47 -10.09 -22.20 4.18
CA ASN A 47 -9.80 -23.30 5.12
C ASN A 47 -11.01 -23.79 5.95
N GLY A 48 -12.24 -23.55 5.48
CA GLY A 48 -13.46 -24.15 6.06
C GLY A 48 -13.88 -23.64 7.44
N THR A 49 -13.25 -22.58 7.96
CA THR A 49 -13.60 -21.99 9.28
C THR A 49 -14.57 -20.81 9.18
N THR A 50 -14.83 -20.27 7.97
CA THR A 50 -15.83 -19.19 7.74
C THR A 50 -16.95 -19.56 6.76
N GLY A 51 -17.21 -20.87 6.61
CA GLY A 51 -18.47 -21.37 6.06
C GLY A 51 -18.42 -21.76 4.58
N THR A 52 -19.29 -22.71 4.23
CA THR A 52 -19.65 -23.02 2.86
C THR A 52 -20.29 -21.79 2.20
N PRO A 53 -20.23 -21.65 0.87
CA PRO A 53 -21.03 -20.60 0.22
C PRO A 53 -22.51 -20.76 0.59
N ASP A 54 -23.26 -19.66 0.55
CA ASP A 54 -24.71 -19.72 0.67
C ASP A 54 -25.37 -20.42 -0.54
N ALA A 55 -26.70 -20.53 -0.51
CA ALA A 55 -27.45 -21.22 -1.56
C ALA A 55 -27.30 -20.57 -2.95
N GLN A 56 -26.80 -19.34 -3.02
CA GLN A 56 -26.58 -18.58 -4.24
C GLN A 56 -25.10 -18.56 -4.66
N GLY A 57 -24.22 -19.21 -3.90
CA GLY A 57 -22.80 -19.30 -4.19
C GLY A 57 -21.97 -18.15 -3.59
N PHE A 58 -22.54 -17.29 -2.74
CA PHE A 58 -21.80 -16.20 -2.12
C PHE A 58 -21.05 -16.65 -0.88
N TYR A 59 -19.85 -16.12 -0.71
CA TYR A 59 -19.01 -16.32 0.48
C TYR A 59 -19.12 -15.10 1.39
N THR A 60 -19.24 -15.34 2.69
CA THR A 60 -19.23 -14.28 3.70
C THR A 60 -17.94 -14.33 4.48
N ALA A 61 -17.23 -13.20 4.55
CA ALA A 61 -16.04 -13.04 5.36
C ALA A 61 -16.27 -11.95 6.40
N VAL A 62 -15.96 -12.26 7.66
CA VAL A 62 -16.00 -11.29 8.76
C VAL A 62 -14.57 -10.86 9.08
N ILE A 63 -14.28 -9.57 8.98
CA ILE A 63 -12.99 -9.02 9.37
C ILE A 63 -12.95 -8.97 10.91
N PRO A 64 -12.01 -9.68 11.57
CA PRO A 64 -11.92 -9.69 13.03
C PRO A 64 -11.65 -8.29 13.59
N SER A 65 -12.08 -8.04 14.83
CA SER A 65 -11.88 -6.75 15.52
C SER A 65 -10.42 -6.29 15.54
N ALA A 66 -9.46 -7.22 15.69
CA ALA A 66 -8.03 -6.92 15.64
C ALA A 66 -7.58 -6.31 14.28
N SER A 67 -8.26 -6.67 13.20
CA SER A 67 -7.98 -6.19 11.84
C SER A 67 -8.96 -5.10 11.37
N ALA A 68 -9.96 -4.74 12.17
CA ALA A 68 -10.99 -3.77 11.82
C ALA A 68 -10.46 -2.33 11.74
N PHE A 69 -11.30 -1.41 11.28
CA PHE A 69 -11.00 0.03 11.27
C PHE A 69 -10.69 0.53 12.70
N PRO A 70 -9.74 1.47 12.87
CA PRO A 70 -9.53 2.12 14.15
C PRO A 70 -10.79 2.83 14.67
N VAL A 71 -10.91 2.97 15.99
CA VAL A 71 -12.00 3.73 16.61
C VAL A 71 -11.93 5.19 16.15
N GLY A 72 -13.09 5.75 15.80
CA GLY A 72 -13.20 7.12 15.30
C GLY A 72 -12.79 7.31 13.82
N ALA A 73 -12.41 6.24 13.12
CA ALA A 73 -12.17 6.31 11.69
C ALA A 73 -13.47 6.58 10.91
N THR A 74 -13.37 7.46 9.91
CA THR A 74 -14.45 7.82 8.98
C THR A 74 -14.02 7.54 7.55
N MET A 75 -14.93 7.76 6.59
CA MET A 75 -14.71 7.53 5.17
C MET A 75 -14.19 6.12 4.86
N ARG A 76 -14.64 5.15 5.63
CA ARG A 76 -14.10 3.79 5.62
C ARG A 76 -14.51 3.09 4.32
N ALA A 77 -13.56 2.38 3.72
CA ALA A 77 -13.79 1.57 2.54
C ALA A 77 -13.01 0.26 2.60
N VAL A 78 -13.58 -0.77 2.00
CA VAL A 78 -12.98 -2.10 1.86
C VAL A 78 -12.73 -2.37 0.37
N GLY A 79 -11.50 -2.72 0.03
CA GLY A 79 -11.08 -3.05 -1.32
C GLY A 79 -10.67 -4.51 -1.44
N MET A 80 -11.16 -5.23 -2.45
CA MET A 80 -10.70 -6.57 -2.78
C MET A 80 -9.69 -6.51 -3.93
N GLN A 81 -8.57 -7.22 -3.79
CA GLN A 81 -7.54 -7.32 -4.82
C GLN A 81 -8.04 -8.10 -6.05
N GLY A 82 -7.55 -7.73 -7.23
CA GLY A 82 -8.05 -8.26 -8.51
C GLY A 82 -7.47 -9.60 -8.94
N SER A 83 -6.21 -9.90 -8.60
CA SER A 83 -5.58 -11.17 -9.01
C SER A 83 -5.50 -12.19 -7.89
N PHE A 84 -5.81 -13.45 -8.22
CA PHE A 84 -5.76 -14.58 -7.31
C PHE A 84 -5.40 -15.87 -8.07
N THR A 85 -4.89 -16.87 -7.35
CA THR A 85 -4.67 -18.20 -7.92
C THR A 85 -5.82 -19.10 -7.50
N GLN A 86 -6.40 -19.83 -8.46
CA GLN A 86 -7.43 -20.82 -8.21
C GLN A 86 -6.92 -22.19 -8.63
N SER A 87 -7.18 -23.21 -7.82
CA SER A 87 -7.11 -24.59 -8.28
C SER A 87 -8.37 -24.88 -9.08
N ALA A 88 -8.23 -25.09 -10.38
CA ALA A 88 -9.32 -25.43 -11.28
C ALA A 88 -9.09 -26.84 -11.87
N GLY A 89 -10.17 -27.57 -12.07
CA GLY A 89 -10.16 -28.89 -12.72
C GLY A 89 -9.91 -30.08 -11.78
N THR A 90 -10.16 -31.28 -12.31
CA THR A 90 -9.94 -32.57 -11.65
C THR A 90 -8.52 -33.09 -12.00
N ASN A 91 -7.91 -33.90 -11.14
CA ASN A 91 -6.63 -34.57 -11.39
C ASN A 91 -5.43 -33.64 -11.66
N GLY A 92 -5.39 -32.45 -11.04
CA GLY A 92 -4.19 -31.59 -11.04
C GLY A 92 -3.91 -30.82 -12.34
N ILE A 93 -4.82 -30.85 -13.33
CA ILE A 93 -4.65 -30.19 -14.63
C ILE A 93 -4.55 -28.66 -14.51
N ALA A 94 -5.07 -28.05 -13.45
CA ALA A 94 -4.93 -26.62 -13.18
C ALA A 94 -4.83 -26.33 -11.67
N ALA A 95 -3.88 -26.98 -10.99
CA ALA A 95 -3.68 -26.84 -9.55
C ALA A 95 -3.37 -25.41 -9.07
N ALA A 96 -2.88 -24.53 -9.95
CA ALA A 96 -2.52 -23.15 -9.63
C ALA A 96 -2.72 -22.20 -10.84
N SER A 97 -3.95 -22.08 -11.34
CA SER A 97 -4.27 -21.14 -12.42
C SER A 97 -4.40 -19.72 -11.90
N ALA A 98 -3.56 -18.82 -12.41
CA ALA A 98 -3.69 -17.39 -12.16
C ALA A 98 -4.99 -16.86 -12.80
N ARG A 99 -5.75 -16.10 -12.02
CA ARG A 99 -6.96 -15.40 -12.43
C ARG A 99 -6.72 -13.91 -12.21
N THR A 100 -7.11 -13.12 -13.21
CA THR A 100 -7.13 -11.65 -13.12
C THR A 100 -8.59 -11.23 -13.18
N ALA A 101 -9.02 -10.44 -12.20
CA ALA A 101 -10.30 -9.77 -12.14
C ALA A 101 -10.10 -8.31 -11.80
N LEU A 102 -11.11 -7.47 -12.06
CA LEU A 102 -11.08 -6.09 -11.61
C LEU A 102 -11.10 -6.06 -10.07
N SER A 103 -10.30 -5.18 -9.49
CA SER A 103 -10.41 -4.88 -8.05
C SER A 103 -11.75 -4.19 -7.79
N VAL A 104 -12.34 -4.48 -6.64
CA VAL A 104 -13.64 -3.93 -6.23
C VAL A 104 -13.46 -3.15 -4.95
N VAL A 105 -14.00 -1.94 -4.90
CA VAL A 105 -14.03 -1.12 -3.70
C VAL A 105 -15.47 -0.91 -3.26
N LYS A 106 -15.71 -1.04 -1.96
CA LYS A 106 -16.99 -0.79 -1.34
C LYS A 106 -16.82 0.13 -0.13
N GLU A 107 -17.49 1.27 -0.14
CA GLU A 107 -17.53 2.17 1.02
C GLU A 107 -18.47 1.59 2.09
N VAL A 108 -18.14 1.85 3.36
CA VAL A 108 -18.96 1.47 4.50
C VAL A 108 -20.25 2.27 4.48
N THR A 109 -21.39 1.59 4.59
CA THR A 109 -22.71 2.23 4.63
C THR A 109 -22.79 3.24 5.79
N GLY A 110 -23.21 4.47 5.47
CA GLY A 110 -23.36 5.56 6.43
C GLY A 110 -22.14 6.49 6.53
N ASP A 111 -20.97 6.09 6.00
CA ASP A 111 -19.81 6.97 5.92
C ASP A 111 -19.92 7.92 4.70
N ALA A 112 -19.36 9.11 4.84
CA ALA A 112 -19.08 9.96 3.69
C ALA A 112 -18.08 9.26 2.75
N LYS A 113 -18.30 9.35 1.44
CA LYS A 113 -17.38 8.78 0.46
C LYS A 113 -16.15 9.66 0.26
N ARG A 114 -15.00 9.05 -0.03
CA ARG A 114 -13.80 9.77 -0.48
C ARG A 114 -14.11 10.55 -1.75
N ARG A 115 -13.51 11.73 -1.90
CA ARG A 115 -13.66 12.51 -3.13
C ARG A 115 -13.03 11.77 -4.30
N ASP A 116 -13.84 11.31 -5.24
CA ASP A 116 -13.32 10.61 -6.41
C ASP A 116 -12.92 11.60 -7.52
N VAL A 117 -11.63 11.64 -7.83
CA VAL A 117 -11.01 12.53 -8.84
C VAL A 117 -10.52 11.76 -10.06
N VAL A 118 -10.31 10.45 -9.94
CA VAL A 118 -9.82 9.58 -11.00
C VAL A 118 -10.81 8.44 -11.21
N ASP A 119 -11.49 8.45 -12.35
CA ASP A 119 -12.46 7.41 -12.72
C ASP A 119 -11.77 6.25 -13.43
N ALA A 120 -11.81 5.07 -12.80
CA ALA A 120 -11.23 3.84 -13.32
C ALA A 120 -11.74 3.45 -14.72
N ASN A 121 -12.99 3.79 -15.06
CA ASN A 121 -13.55 3.49 -16.38
C ASN A 121 -12.87 4.31 -17.48
N LYS A 122 -12.35 5.51 -17.16
CA LYS A 122 -11.59 6.32 -18.11
C LYS A 122 -10.23 5.69 -18.41
N CYS A 123 -9.61 5.03 -17.43
CA CYS A 123 -8.35 4.29 -17.63
C CYS A 123 -8.53 3.17 -18.66
N GLY A 124 -9.62 2.41 -18.53
CA GLY A 124 -9.90 1.27 -19.43
C GLY A 124 -10.21 1.64 -20.88
N LYS A 125 -10.45 2.93 -21.19
CA LYS A 125 -10.60 3.39 -22.59
C LYS A 125 -9.32 3.25 -23.41
N CYS A 126 -8.16 3.33 -22.76
CA CYS A 126 -6.86 3.16 -23.42
C CYS A 126 -6.13 1.90 -22.94
N HIS A 127 -6.33 1.50 -21.68
CA HIS A 127 -5.58 0.39 -21.08
C HIS A 127 -6.29 -0.96 -21.13
N GLU A 128 -7.57 -1.01 -21.54
CA GLU A 128 -8.48 -2.14 -21.31
C GLU A 128 -8.56 -2.49 -19.81
N TRP A 129 -7.49 -3.08 -19.25
CA TRP A 129 -7.15 -3.15 -17.84
C TRP A 129 -5.80 -2.48 -17.52
N PHE A 130 -5.80 -1.55 -16.57
CA PHE A 130 -4.58 -1.09 -15.91
C PHE A 130 -4.22 -2.03 -14.77
N VAL A 131 -3.02 -2.62 -14.85
CA VAL A 131 -2.55 -3.66 -13.93
C VAL A 131 -1.29 -3.20 -13.20
N GLY A 132 -1.45 -2.89 -11.91
CA GLY A 132 -0.37 -2.47 -11.02
C GLY A 132 0.10 -3.59 -10.08
N HIS A 133 1.31 -3.42 -9.54
CA HIS A 133 1.89 -4.26 -8.47
C HIS A 133 1.80 -5.77 -8.75
N GLY A 134 2.27 -6.19 -9.93
CA GLY A 134 2.40 -7.61 -10.29
C GLY A 134 1.06 -8.34 -10.50
N GLY A 135 -0.01 -7.62 -10.85
CA GLY A 135 -1.33 -8.19 -11.09
C GLY A 135 -2.36 -7.87 -10.01
N SER A 136 -1.91 -7.46 -8.83
CA SER A 136 -2.77 -7.42 -7.65
C SER A 136 -3.71 -6.21 -7.58
N ARG A 137 -3.38 -5.13 -8.29
CA ARG A 137 -4.17 -3.90 -8.40
C ARG A 137 -4.66 -3.75 -9.83
N VAL A 138 -5.93 -4.06 -10.08
CA VAL A 138 -6.49 -4.07 -11.44
C VAL A 138 -7.68 -3.13 -11.51
N ILE A 139 -7.66 -2.19 -12.43
CA ILE A 139 -8.78 -1.29 -12.73
C ILE A 139 -9.00 -1.21 -14.24
N GLY A 140 -10.21 -0.90 -14.68
CA GLY A 140 -10.55 -0.83 -16.10
C GLY A 140 -12.03 -0.52 -16.31
N ILE A 141 -12.52 -0.76 -17.53
CA ILE A 141 -13.95 -0.64 -17.82
C ILE A 141 -14.71 -1.67 -16.96
N GLY A 142 -15.72 -1.20 -16.22
CA GLY A 142 -16.52 -2.04 -15.34
C GLY A 142 -16.00 -2.14 -13.90
N THR A 143 -14.96 -1.38 -13.53
CA THR A 143 -14.52 -1.29 -12.13
C THR A 143 -15.65 -0.74 -11.27
N VAL A 144 -15.90 -1.40 -10.14
CA VAL A 144 -16.95 -1.04 -9.17
C VAL A 144 -16.30 -0.33 -7.98
N GLY A 145 -16.85 0.84 -7.65
CA GLY A 145 -16.32 1.70 -6.59
C GLY A 145 -15.11 2.51 -7.04
N GLN A 146 -14.43 3.10 -6.06
CA GLN A 146 -13.28 3.98 -6.30
C GLN A 146 -12.03 3.19 -6.71
N ALA A 147 -11.07 3.86 -7.33
CA ALA A 147 -9.82 3.21 -7.74
C ALA A 147 -9.07 2.61 -6.53
N ILE A 148 -8.82 1.30 -6.57
CA ILE A 148 -8.09 0.56 -5.53
C ILE A 148 -6.71 1.16 -5.23
N CYS A 149 -6.10 1.82 -6.23
CA CYS A 149 -4.80 2.47 -6.12
C CYS A 149 -4.77 3.55 -5.03
N ALA A 150 -5.89 4.26 -4.84
CA ALA A 150 -6.01 5.32 -3.84
C ALA A 150 -5.98 4.79 -2.39
N PHE A 151 -6.17 3.48 -2.15
CA PHE A 151 -6.00 2.89 -0.81
C PHE A 151 -4.57 2.98 -0.32
N CYS A 152 -3.59 2.95 -1.23
CA CYS A 152 -2.16 3.01 -0.91
C CYS A 152 -1.58 4.37 -1.24
N HIS A 153 -1.93 4.93 -2.41
CA HIS A 153 -1.45 6.22 -2.90
C HIS A 153 -2.24 7.37 -2.25
N VAL A 154 -2.08 7.50 -0.94
CA VAL A 154 -2.73 8.49 -0.08
C VAL A 154 -1.82 9.70 0.17
N PRO A 155 -2.36 10.86 0.59
CA PRO A 155 -1.57 12.04 0.96
C PRO A 155 -0.43 11.75 1.95
N ASN A 156 -0.66 10.85 2.91
CA ASN A 156 0.30 10.48 3.95
C ASN A 156 1.31 9.39 3.52
N LEU A 157 1.17 8.80 2.32
CA LEU A 157 2.19 7.94 1.75
C LEU A 157 3.16 8.84 1.00
N SER A 158 4.43 8.79 1.32
CA SER A 158 5.47 9.47 0.55
C SER A 158 6.16 8.55 -0.43
N SER A 159 6.71 9.11 -1.51
CA SER A 159 7.51 8.41 -2.52
C SER A 159 8.79 7.78 -1.97
N SER A 160 9.07 8.05 -0.69
CA SER A 160 9.99 7.41 0.22
C SER A 160 10.00 5.89 0.13
N GLY A 161 9.09 5.25 0.88
CA GLY A 161 9.02 3.82 1.21
C GLY A 161 10.29 3.24 1.86
N ARG A 162 11.45 3.63 1.35
CA ARG A 162 12.78 3.61 1.91
C ARG A 162 12.87 4.74 2.93
N GLY A 163 12.27 4.54 4.10
CA GLY A 163 12.75 5.29 5.26
C GLY A 163 14.26 5.08 5.30
N ILE A 164 15.04 6.13 5.05
CA ILE A 164 16.49 6.02 5.16
C ILE A 164 16.75 5.57 6.60
N GLN A 165 17.39 4.41 6.76
CA GLN A 165 17.62 3.88 8.09
C GLN A 165 18.58 4.82 8.80
N GLN A 166 18.09 5.48 9.84
CA GLN A 166 18.82 6.58 10.48
C GLN A 166 20.20 6.12 10.96
N ASP A 167 20.29 4.94 11.55
CA ASP A 167 21.54 4.31 11.98
C ASP A 167 22.51 4.00 10.81
N LEU A 168 22.02 3.54 9.65
CA LEU A 168 22.85 3.33 8.46
C LEU A 168 23.36 4.67 7.92
N MET A 169 22.49 5.67 7.84
CA MET A 169 22.83 7.02 7.41
C MET A 169 23.92 7.62 8.31
N LEU A 170 23.70 7.57 9.63
CA LEU A 170 24.63 8.08 10.63
C LEU A 170 25.93 7.29 10.65
N LEU A 171 25.90 5.96 10.49
CA LEU A 171 27.12 5.15 10.39
C LEU A 171 27.96 5.61 9.21
N ILE A 172 27.36 5.75 8.02
CA ILE A 172 28.07 6.15 6.80
C ILE A 172 28.63 7.58 6.92
N ALA A 173 27.85 8.51 7.47
CA ALA A 173 28.28 9.91 7.62
C ALA A 173 29.41 10.08 8.65
N ASN A 174 29.33 9.36 9.78
CA ASN A 174 30.23 9.57 10.91
C ASN A 174 31.46 8.64 10.93
N SER A 175 31.53 7.64 10.06
CA SER A 175 32.63 6.68 10.03
C SER A 175 33.61 6.94 8.87
N PRO A 176 34.87 6.48 8.95
CA PRO A 176 35.78 6.48 7.81
C PRO A 176 35.18 5.79 6.58
N VAL A 177 35.63 6.20 5.39
CA VAL A 177 35.35 5.44 4.16
C VAL A 177 36.00 4.07 4.27
N GLY A 178 35.29 3.03 3.82
CA GLY A 178 35.71 1.63 3.96
C GLY A 178 35.24 0.97 5.26
N THR A 179 34.53 1.67 6.16
CA THR A 179 33.91 1.05 7.33
C THR A 179 32.86 0.02 6.92
N SER A 180 32.90 -1.16 7.53
CA SER A 180 31.92 -2.23 7.31
C SER A 180 30.53 -1.79 7.72
N LEU A 181 29.53 -2.06 6.87
CA LEU A 181 28.11 -1.81 7.16
C LEU A 181 27.47 -2.94 7.97
N GLY A 182 28.20 -4.04 8.22
CA GLY A 182 27.68 -5.24 8.87
C GLY A 182 27.28 -5.08 10.34
N THR A 183 27.56 -3.93 10.95
CA THR A 183 27.12 -3.59 12.31
C THR A 183 25.69 -3.06 12.37
N VAL A 184 25.10 -2.71 11.23
CA VAL A 184 23.73 -2.18 11.14
C VAL A 184 22.80 -3.26 10.57
N ILE A 185 21.69 -3.51 11.26
CA ILE A 185 20.67 -4.49 10.86
C ILE A 185 19.63 -3.81 9.99
N ASN A 186 19.42 -4.32 8.78
CA ASN A 186 18.40 -3.81 7.87
C ASN A 186 17.00 -4.08 8.42
N PHE A 187 16.23 -3.03 8.72
CA PHE A 187 14.87 -3.17 9.28
C PHE A 187 13.87 -3.82 8.33
N LEU A 188 14.15 -3.88 7.02
CA LEU A 188 13.30 -4.52 6.03
C LEU A 188 13.52 -6.03 5.97
N THR A 189 14.77 -6.48 6.15
CA THR A 189 15.14 -7.90 5.96
C THR A 189 15.47 -8.62 7.26
N GLY A 190 15.74 -7.89 8.35
CA GLY A 190 16.20 -8.44 9.62
C GLY A 190 17.65 -8.95 9.58
N THR A 191 18.38 -8.69 8.49
CA THR A 191 19.77 -9.14 8.30
C THR A 191 20.72 -7.94 8.30
N ALA A 192 21.99 -8.15 8.66
CA ALA A 192 23.01 -7.11 8.54
C ALA A 192 23.16 -6.61 7.09
N PHE A 193 23.48 -5.33 6.92
CA PHE A 193 23.92 -4.82 5.62
C PHE A 193 25.26 -5.45 5.23
N THR A 194 25.52 -5.57 3.92
CA THR A 194 26.78 -6.07 3.39
C THR A 194 27.59 -4.94 2.76
N GLY A 195 28.91 -5.14 2.63
CA GLY A 195 29.81 -4.16 2.02
C GLY A 195 30.33 -3.10 3.00
N THR A 196 30.92 -2.04 2.43
CA THR A 196 31.59 -0.96 3.15
C THR A 196 31.10 0.42 2.68
N SER A 197 31.27 1.44 3.51
CA SER A 197 30.96 2.83 3.16
C SER A 197 31.84 3.31 1.99
N GLY A 198 31.22 3.86 0.95
CA GLY A 198 31.91 4.53 -0.15
C GLY A 198 32.00 6.05 0.05
N GLN A 199 32.99 6.70 -0.56
CA GLN A 199 33.17 8.16 -0.48
C GLN A 199 31.92 8.93 -0.91
N GLY A 200 31.36 8.59 -2.08
CA GLY A 200 30.15 9.28 -2.58
C GLY A 200 28.93 9.13 -1.67
N ALA A 201 28.77 7.98 -1.00
CA ALA A 201 27.70 7.78 -0.03
C ALA A 201 27.92 8.62 1.23
N LYS A 202 29.17 8.75 1.69
CA LYS A 202 29.53 9.61 2.82
C LYS A 202 29.29 11.08 2.51
N ASP A 203 29.70 11.55 1.35
CA ASP A 203 29.52 12.95 0.93
C ASP A 203 28.02 13.29 0.83
N ALA A 204 27.23 12.41 0.20
CA ALA A 204 25.79 12.59 0.07
C ALA A 204 25.08 12.63 1.45
N ASN A 205 25.39 11.69 2.34
CA ASN A 205 24.77 11.65 3.67
C ASN A 205 25.20 12.85 4.54
N THR A 206 26.45 13.28 4.44
CA THR A 206 26.95 14.45 5.18
C THR A 206 26.25 15.73 4.71
N ALA A 207 26.12 15.91 3.39
CA ALA A 207 25.41 17.04 2.82
C ALA A 207 23.91 17.04 3.20
N LEU A 208 23.29 15.86 3.20
CA LEU A 208 21.89 15.69 3.60
C LEU A 208 21.67 16.05 5.07
N ILE A 209 22.53 15.54 5.97
CA ILE A 209 22.48 15.84 7.40
C ILE A 209 22.73 17.33 7.66
N ALA A 210 23.67 17.95 6.93
CA ALA A 210 23.93 19.38 7.04
C ALA A 210 22.71 20.23 6.61
N ALA A 211 21.96 19.78 5.61
CA ALA A 211 20.80 20.50 5.09
C ALA A 211 19.53 20.31 5.93
N LEU A 212 19.29 19.10 6.45
CA LEU A 212 17.98 18.70 7.00
C LEU A 212 18.04 18.14 8.43
N GLY A 213 19.24 18.01 9.00
CA GLY A 213 19.45 17.39 10.31
C GLY A 213 19.55 15.86 10.25
N THR A 214 19.66 15.25 11.42
CA THR A 214 19.90 13.80 11.58
C THR A 214 18.62 12.98 11.68
N ASP A 215 17.47 13.61 11.77
CA ASP A 215 16.17 12.95 11.86
C ASP A 215 15.57 12.80 10.46
N PRO A 216 15.61 11.61 9.85
CA PRO A 216 15.08 11.44 8.50
C PRO A 216 13.56 11.58 8.39
N THR A 217 12.83 11.61 9.51
CA THR A 217 11.39 11.86 9.51
C THR A 217 11.03 13.32 9.21
N THR A 218 12.02 14.22 9.23
CA THR A 218 11.85 15.64 8.88
C THR A 218 12.22 15.94 7.42
N TYR A 219 12.71 14.94 6.68
CA TYR A 219 13.19 15.16 5.31
C TYR A 219 12.01 15.47 4.37
N PRO A 220 12.19 16.33 3.35
CA PRO A 220 11.13 16.66 2.41
C PRO A 220 10.64 15.39 1.71
N GLU A 221 9.40 15.02 2.01
CA GLU A 221 8.73 13.90 1.41
C GLU A 221 7.74 14.42 0.36
N ALA A 222 7.87 13.97 -0.89
CA ALA A 222 6.83 14.18 -1.87
C ALA A 222 5.70 13.17 -1.59
N SER A 223 4.48 13.69 -1.43
CA SER A 223 3.31 12.83 -1.32
C SER A 223 3.17 11.99 -2.58
N ASN A 224 2.93 10.70 -2.40
CA ASN A 224 2.59 9.75 -3.46
C ASN A 224 1.07 9.65 -3.62
N ASN A 225 0.38 10.79 -3.52
CA ASN A 225 -1.07 10.87 -3.69
C ASN A 225 -1.43 10.48 -5.14
N PHE A 226 -2.39 9.57 -5.27
CA PHE A 226 -2.83 9.03 -6.56
C PHE A 226 -3.25 10.13 -7.53
N LYS A 227 -3.97 11.14 -7.06
CA LYS A 227 -4.48 12.22 -7.93
C LYS A 227 -3.32 12.98 -8.58
N ASP A 228 -2.26 13.25 -7.82
CA ASP A 228 -1.12 14.05 -8.27
C ASP A 228 -0.21 13.21 -9.16
N MET A 229 -0.03 11.93 -8.83
CA MET A 229 0.70 10.96 -9.65
C MET A 229 0.06 10.80 -11.04
N ILE A 230 -1.26 10.61 -11.11
CA ILE A 230 -1.95 10.42 -12.39
C ILE A 230 -1.88 11.67 -13.25
N HIS A 231 -2.08 12.87 -12.69
CA HIS A 231 -1.92 14.10 -13.47
C HIS A 231 -0.50 14.29 -14.01
N GLY A 232 0.53 13.91 -13.25
CA GLY A 232 1.92 14.01 -13.72
C GLY A 232 2.27 13.05 -14.86
N VAL A 233 1.64 11.89 -14.95
CA VAL A 233 1.90 10.87 -15.98
C VAL A 233 1.14 11.14 -17.28
N HIS A 234 0.03 11.87 -17.22
CA HIS A 234 -0.86 12.12 -18.36
C HIS A 234 -0.93 13.60 -18.76
N ALA A 235 0.11 14.36 -18.42
CA ALA A 235 0.24 15.78 -18.74
C ALA A 235 0.44 16.04 -20.24
#